data_AF-A0A2S0M622-F1
#
_entry.id   AF-A0A2S0M622-F1
#
_cell.length_a   1.000
_cell.length_b   1.000
_cell.length_c   1.000
_cell.angle_alpha   90.00
_cell.angle_beta   90.00
_cell.angle_gamma   90.00
#
_symmetry.space_group_name_H-M   'P 1'
#
loop_
_entity.id
_entity.type
_entity.pdbx_description
1 polymer ?
#
loop_
_entity_poly.entity_id
_entity_poly.type
_entity_poly.pdbx_seq_one_letter_code
_entity_poly.pdbx_strand_id
1 'polypeptide(L)'
;MTIGETIRNIRQVKGLSQKELADICGVSMGAVSAWEQGRNEPRPRILNKIADHFNIPVNMLLHPQSDTLQLFEDTQASDHKFSAQEERLIHQYRQLSQLGKDTVNAVIHVQLQGQKANYPEGYESASEFVNEPKGLYEQLYKASPEILQEIERYFQYLQEKEGHKT
;
A
#
# COMPACT_ATOMS: atom_id res chain seq x y z
N MET A 1 -20.28 5.06 -3.50
CA MET A 1 -20.11 3.80 -4.26
C MET A 1 -20.59 2.65 -3.37
N THR A 2 -21.48 1.80 -3.84
CA THR A 2 -22.00 0.63 -3.09
C THR A 2 -21.20 -0.63 -3.42
N ILE A 3 -21.30 -1.67 -2.58
CA ILE A 3 -20.70 -3.00 -2.85
C ILE A 3 -21.15 -3.51 -4.23
N GLY A 4 -22.42 -3.32 -4.56
CA GLY A 4 -23.01 -3.68 -5.85
C GLY A 4 -22.35 -2.98 -7.04
N GLU A 5 -22.11 -1.67 -6.91
CA GLU A 5 -21.40 -0.88 -7.93
C GLU A 5 -19.95 -1.33 -8.08
N THR A 6 -19.26 -1.65 -6.99
CA THR A 6 -17.90 -2.21 -7.03
C THR A 6 -17.84 -3.53 -7.76
N ILE A 7 -18.76 -4.45 -7.47
CA ILE A 7 -18.85 -5.75 -8.14
C ILE A 7 -19.12 -5.56 -9.63
N ARG A 8 -20.02 -4.64 -9.99
CA ARG A 8 -20.28 -4.30 -11.40
C ARG A 8 -19.03 -3.78 -12.09
N ASN A 9 -18.27 -2.89 -11.44
CA ASN A 9 -17.06 -2.31 -12.01
C ASN A 9 -15.98 -3.39 -12.23
N ILE A 10 -15.71 -4.24 -11.24
CA ILE A 10 -14.78 -5.38 -11.38
C ILE A 10 -15.18 -6.26 -12.55
N ARG A 11 -16.46 -6.62 -12.62
CA ARG A 11 -17.00 -7.46 -13.69
C ARG A 11 -16.76 -6.83 -15.07
N GLN A 12 -17.04 -5.53 -15.21
CA GLN A 12 -16.86 -4.81 -16.46
C GLN A 12 -15.38 -4.68 -16.85
N VAL A 13 -14.50 -4.36 -15.90
CA VAL A 13 -13.04 -4.30 -16.11
C VAL A 13 -12.49 -5.65 -16.56
N LYS A 14 -13.00 -6.76 -16.00
CA LYS A 14 -12.60 -8.12 -16.36
C LYS A 14 -13.32 -8.66 -17.60
N GLY A 15 -14.15 -7.85 -18.26
CA GLY A 15 -14.84 -8.23 -19.50
C GLY A 15 -15.90 -9.33 -19.33
N LEU A 16 -16.41 -9.53 -18.11
CA LEU A 16 -17.34 -10.62 -17.80
C LEU A 16 -18.80 -10.18 -17.95
N SER A 17 -19.65 -11.11 -18.37
CA SER A 17 -21.10 -11.02 -18.27
C SER A 17 -21.59 -11.31 -16.85
N GLN A 18 -22.80 -10.88 -16.51
CA GLN A 18 -23.43 -11.21 -15.21
C GLN A 18 -23.59 -12.72 -15.03
N LYS A 19 -23.78 -13.46 -16.12
CA LYS A 19 -23.87 -14.93 -16.11
C LYS A 19 -22.52 -15.56 -15.72
N GLU A 20 -21.43 -15.13 -16.34
CA GLU A 20 -20.10 -15.67 -16.04
C GLU A 20 -19.69 -15.37 -14.60
N LEU A 21 -19.96 -14.17 -14.09
CA LEU A 21 -19.73 -13.88 -12.67
C LEU A 21 -20.60 -14.74 -11.75
N ALA A 22 -21.84 -15.02 -12.14
CA ALA A 22 -22.73 -15.90 -11.37
C ALA A 22 -22.21 -17.34 -11.34
N ASP A 23 -21.72 -17.84 -12.47
CA ASP A 23 -21.12 -19.18 -12.60
C ASP A 23 -19.86 -19.29 -11.73
N ILE A 24 -18.97 -18.28 -11.77
CA ILE A 24 -17.80 -18.18 -10.89
C ILE A 24 -18.23 -18.23 -9.43
N CYS A 25 -19.22 -17.44 -9.04
CA CYS A 25 -19.69 -17.33 -7.67
C CYS A 25 -20.51 -18.55 -7.22
N GLY A 26 -21.03 -19.37 -8.15
CA GLY A 26 -21.94 -20.47 -7.87
C GLY A 26 -23.32 -20.00 -7.42
N VAL A 27 -23.84 -18.93 -8.04
CA VAL A 27 -25.14 -18.31 -7.74
C VAL A 27 -25.96 -18.15 -9.02
N SER A 28 -27.21 -17.68 -8.91
CA SER A 28 -28.00 -17.33 -10.08
C SER A 28 -27.59 -15.97 -10.66
N MET A 29 -27.74 -15.81 -11.98
CA MET A 29 -27.56 -14.51 -12.66
C MET A 29 -28.44 -13.41 -12.04
N GLY A 30 -29.65 -13.75 -11.61
CA GLY A 30 -30.56 -12.84 -10.92
C GLY A 30 -30.01 -12.31 -9.59
N ALA A 31 -29.23 -13.13 -8.86
CA ALA A 31 -28.55 -12.68 -7.64
C ALA A 31 -27.50 -11.61 -7.96
N VAL A 32 -26.66 -11.84 -8.96
CA VAL A 32 -25.67 -10.86 -9.43
C VAL A 32 -26.34 -9.57 -9.88
N SER A 33 -27.41 -9.66 -10.68
CA SER A 33 -28.20 -8.48 -11.10
C SER A 33 -28.80 -7.72 -9.90
N ALA A 34 -29.29 -8.41 -8.87
CA ALA A 34 -29.81 -7.77 -7.68
C ALA A 34 -28.71 -7.05 -6.87
N TRP A 35 -27.49 -7.63 -6.80
CA TRP A 35 -26.34 -6.98 -6.17
C TRP A 35 -25.94 -5.71 -6.91
N GLU A 36 -25.75 -5.79 -8.23
CA GLU A 36 -25.30 -4.65 -9.05
C GLU A 36 -26.31 -3.50 -9.10
N GLN A 37 -27.57 -3.75 -8.77
CA GLN A 37 -28.63 -2.75 -8.68
C GLN A 37 -28.90 -2.28 -7.25
N GLY A 38 -28.13 -2.77 -6.26
CA GLY A 38 -28.29 -2.42 -4.85
C GLY A 38 -29.59 -2.93 -4.22
N ARG A 39 -30.27 -3.91 -4.84
CA ARG A 39 -31.52 -4.48 -4.31
C ARG A 39 -31.28 -5.46 -3.17
N ASN A 40 -30.11 -6.10 -3.14
CA ASN A 40 -29.66 -7.03 -2.10
C ASN A 40 -28.13 -7.02 -2.03
N GLU A 41 -27.57 -7.49 -0.93
CA GLU A 41 -26.12 -7.63 -0.78
C GLU A 41 -25.66 -9.10 -0.86
N PRO A 42 -24.47 -9.36 -1.42
CA PRO A 42 -23.85 -10.68 -1.39
C PRO A 42 -23.45 -11.05 0.05
N ARG A 43 -23.59 -12.33 0.40
CA ARG A 43 -23.13 -12.83 1.70
C ARG A 43 -21.60 -12.73 1.82
N PRO A 44 -21.03 -12.63 3.03
CA PRO A 44 -19.58 -12.55 3.23
C PRO A 44 -18.78 -13.66 2.53
N ARG A 45 -19.31 -14.89 2.50
CA ARG A 45 -18.68 -16.01 1.78
C ARG A 45 -18.56 -15.79 0.27
N ILE A 46 -19.53 -15.11 -0.34
CA ILE A 46 -19.50 -14.76 -1.77
C ILE A 46 -18.48 -13.63 -2.01
N LEU A 47 -18.43 -12.64 -1.12
CA LEU A 47 -17.44 -11.57 -1.20
C LEU A 47 -16.01 -12.12 -1.15
N ASN A 48 -15.72 -13.06 -0.23
CA ASN A 48 -14.43 -13.74 -0.21
C ASN A 48 -14.16 -14.52 -1.50
N LYS A 49 -15.16 -15.21 -2.04
CA LYS A 49 -15.00 -15.95 -3.31
C LYS A 49 -14.69 -15.05 -4.49
N ILE A 50 -15.33 -13.87 -4.57
CA ILE A 50 -15.03 -12.83 -5.57
C ILE A 50 -13.60 -12.33 -5.36
N ALA A 51 -13.23 -12.00 -4.12
CA ALA A 51 -11.91 -11.51 -3.76
C ALA A 51 -10.80 -12.50 -4.15
N ASP A 52 -10.97 -13.78 -3.78
CA ASP A 52 -10.03 -14.86 -4.09
C ASP A 52 -9.92 -15.09 -5.61
N HIS A 53 -11.04 -15.11 -6.32
CA HIS A 53 -11.05 -15.35 -7.77
C HIS A 53 -10.33 -14.26 -8.56
N PHE A 54 -10.49 -13.00 -8.15
CA PHE A 54 -9.85 -11.87 -8.81
C PHE A 54 -8.51 -11.47 -8.18
N ASN A 55 -8.04 -12.21 -7.17
CA ASN A 55 -6.84 -11.93 -6.39
C ASN A 55 -6.78 -10.48 -5.86
N ILE A 56 -7.90 -10.01 -5.32
CA ILE A 56 -8.04 -8.67 -4.71
C ILE A 56 -8.33 -8.79 -3.21
N PRO A 57 -7.93 -7.82 -2.37
CA PRO A 57 -8.31 -7.82 -0.98
C PRO A 57 -9.82 -7.60 -0.83
N VAL A 58 -10.48 -8.41 0.00
CA VAL A 58 -11.94 -8.30 0.26
C VAL A 58 -12.34 -6.90 0.75
N ASN A 59 -11.42 -6.19 1.41
CA ASN A 59 -11.62 -4.80 1.84
C ASN A 59 -11.97 -3.85 0.68
N MET A 60 -11.46 -4.14 -0.53
CA MET A 60 -11.76 -3.37 -1.74
C MET A 60 -13.22 -3.47 -2.15
N LEU A 61 -13.88 -4.61 -1.87
CA LEU A 61 -15.31 -4.81 -2.12
C LEU A 61 -16.17 -4.06 -1.10
N LEU A 62 -15.72 -3.99 0.16
CA LEU A 62 -16.45 -3.46 1.30
C LEU A 62 -16.35 -1.93 1.45
N HIS A 63 -15.18 -1.37 1.15
CA HIS A 63 -14.89 0.06 1.30
C HIS A 63 -14.41 0.64 -0.03
N PRO A 64 -15.33 0.89 -0.98
CA PRO A 64 -14.94 1.50 -2.25
C PRO A 64 -14.46 2.94 -2.02
N GLN A 65 -13.15 3.09 -1.94
CA GLN A 65 -12.46 4.38 -2.01
C GLN A 65 -12.66 4.96 -3.42
N SER A 66 -12.74 6.29 -3.55
CA SER A 66 -12.91 6.98 -4.83
C SER A 66 -11.84 6.64 -5.88
N ASP A 67 -10.68 6.15 -5.43
CA ASP A 67 -9.54 5.74 -6.26
C ASP A 67 -9.58 4.26 -6.68
N THR A 68 -10.71 3.56 -6.49
CA THR A 68 -10.86 2.14 -6.86
C THR A 68 -10.56 1.87 -8.32
N LEU A 69 -10.74 2.84 -9.23
CA LEU A 69 -10.39 2.70 -10.65
C LEU A 69 -8.88 2.68 -10.91
N GLN A 70 -8.05 3.37 -10.10
CA GLN A 70 -6.59 3.33 -10.25
C GLN A 70 -6.02 1.95 -9.88
N LEU A 71 -6.63 1.27 -8.90
CA LEU A 71 -6.26 -0.09 -8.50
C LEU A 71 -6.55 -1.16 -9.57
N PHE A 72 -7.42 -0.85 -10.54
CA PHE A 72 -7.78 -1.75 -11.63
C PHE A 72 -6.93 -1.57 -12.89
N GLU A 73 -6.36 -0.38 -13.10
CA GLU A 73 -5.35 -0.16 -14.16
C GLU A 73 -4.06 -0.94 -13.84
N ASP A 74 -3.74 -1.10 -12.55
CA ASP A 74 -2.59 -1.87 -12.06
C ASP A 74 -2.74 -3.40 -12.17
N THR A 75 -3.95 -3.93 -12.39
CA THR A 75 -4.17 -5.41 -12.42
C THR A 75 -4.16 -6.03 -13.81
N GLN A 76 -4.01 -5.23 -14.87
CA GLN A 76 -3.87 -5.72 -16.25
C GLN A 76 -2.57 -5.24 -16.93
N ALA A 77 -1.72 -4.49 -16.22
CA ALA A 77 -0.38 -4.15 -16.66
C ALA A 77 0.67 -4.67 -15.65
N SER A 78 1.32 -5.77 -16.03
CA SER A 78 2.64 -6.23 -15.55
C SER A 78 2.81 -6.79 -14.13
N ASP A 79 3.32 -8.03 -14.12
CA ASP A 79 4.12 -8.72 -13.10
C ASP A 79 5.33 -7.93 -12.53
N HIS A 80 5.42 -6.62 -12.70
CA HIS A 80 6.51 -5.79 -12.16
C HIS A 80 5.95 -4.51 -11.53
N LYS A 81 5.40 -4.65 -10.31
CA LYS A 81 4.98 -3.54 -9.43
C LYS A 81 6.14 -2.63 -9.00
N PHE A 82 7.37 -3.04 -9.29
CA PHE A 82 8.60 -2.39 -8.92
C PHE A 82 9.48 -2.31 -10.17
N SER A 83 10.13 -1.18 -10.36
CA SER A 83 11.22 -1.08 -11.33
C SER A 83 12.30 -2.12 -11.00
N ALA A 84 13.09 -2.52 -12.00
CA ALA A 84 14.21 -3.44 -11.79
C ALA A 84 15.19 -2.97 -10.68
N GLN A 85 15.23 -1.66 -10.42
CA GLN A 85 16.00 -1.10 -9.30
C GLN A 85 15.32 -1.37 -7.95
N GLU A 86 14.03 -1.12 -7.82
CA GLU A 86 13.26 -1.37 -6.60
C GLU A 86 13.21 -2.87 -6.26
N GLU A 87 13.07 -3.75 -7.26
CA GLU A 87 13.14 -5.19 -7.06
C GLU A 87 14.48 -5.64 -6.47
N ARG A 88 15.59 -5.10 -7.00
CA ARG A 88 16.93 -5.37 -6.47
C ARG A 88 17.05 -4.90 -5.02
N LEU A 89 16.51 -3.73 -4.69
CA LEU A 89 16.52 -3.21 -3.32
C LEU A 89 15.74 -4.13 -2.37
N ILE A 90 14.57 -4.62 -2.78
CA ILE A 90 13.78 -5.58 -2.00
C ILE A 90 14.56 -6.88 -1.77
N HIS A 91 15.20 -7.41 -2.80
CA HIS A 91 16.03 -8.62 -2.68
C HIS A 91 17.21 -8.40 -1.74
N GLN A 92 17.94 -7.30 -1.86
CA GLN A 92 19.05 -6.96 -0.98
C GLN A 92 18.59 -6.79 0.46
N TYR A 93 17.51 -6.04 0.69
CA TYR A 93 16.94 -5.81 2.01
C TYR A 93 16.55 -7.11 2.73
N ARG A 94 15.99 -8.09 1.98
CA ARG A 94 15.62 -9.40 2.54
C ARG A 94 16.82 -10.21 3.05
N GLN A 95 17.99 -10.04 2.45
CA GLN A 95 19.23 -10.74 2.82
C GLN A 95 19.97 -10.10 4.01
N LEU A 96 19.56 -8.90 4.44
CA LEU A 96 20.20 -8.21 5.57
C LEU A 96 19.87 -8.89 6.91
N SER A 97 20.81 -8.79 7.85
CA SER A 97 20.56 -9.05 9.27
C SER A 97 19.55 -8.04 9.84
N GLN A 98 19.00 -8.32 11.03
CA GLN A 98 18.09 -7.38 11.69
C GLN A 98 18.73 -5.99 11.86
N LEU A 99 19.97 -5.94 12.36
CA LEU A 99 20.76 -4.70 12.47
C LEU A 99 20.89 -3.95 11.12
N GLY A 100 21.12 -4.69 10.03
CA GLY A 100 21.22 -4.10 8.69
C GLY A 100 19.89 -3.52 8.22
N LYS A 101 18.77 -4.22 8.45
CA LYS A 101 17.42 -3.72 8.14
C LYS A 101 17.09 -2.47 8.94
N ASP A 102 17.41 -2.49 10.23
CA ASP A 102 17.20 -1.36 11.13
C ASP A 102 17.98 -0.12 10.66
N THR A 103 19.23 -0.32 10.22
CA THR A 103 20.08 0.75 9.67
C THR A 103 19.48 1.34 8.39
N VAL A 104 19.04 0.50 7.44
CA VAL A 104 18.41 0.96 6.19
C VAL A 104 17.12 1.74 6.49
N ASN A 105 16.29 1.26 7.42
CA ASN A 105 15.07 1.93 7.83
C ASN A 105 15.36 3.31 8.45
N ALA A 106 16.37 3.40 9.32
CA ALA A 106 16.77 4.66 9.94
C ALA A 106 17.27 5.68 8.91
N VAL A 107 18.09 5.25 7.94
CA VAL A 107 18.57 6.12 6.85
C VAL A 107 17.42 6.62 5.97
N ILE A 108 16.49 5.75 5.58
CA ILE A 108 15.29 6.14 4.81
C ILE A 108 14.47 7.18 5.59
N HIS A 109 14.26 6.94 6.88
CA HIS A 109 13.52 7.84 7.74
C HIS A 109 14.18 9.22 7.83
N VAL A 110 15.49 9.28 8.10
CA VAL A 110 16.28 10.53 8.12
C VAL A 110 16.18 11.29 6.79
N GLN A 111 16.31 10.59 5.66
CA GLN A 111 16.21 11.21 4.34
C GLN A 111 14.82 11.78 4.06
N LEU A 112 13.75 11.06 4.46
CA LEU A 112 12.37 11.53 4.33
C LEU A 112 12.06 12.72 5.24
N GLN A 113 12.62 12.74 6.45
CA GLN A 113 12.48 13.88 7.36
C GLN A 113 13.22 15.12 6.85
N GLY A 114 14.44 14.97 6.30
CA GLY A 114 15.18 16.08 5.69
C GLY A 114 14.38 16.75 4.55
N GLN A 115 13.69 15.96 3.73
CA GLN A 115 12.84 16.46 2.65
C GLN A 115 11.56 17.15 3.15
N LYS A 116 11.13 16.94 4.41
CA LYS A 116 9.91 17.54 4.97
C LYS A 116 10.03 19.06 5.23
N ALA A 117 11.22 19.65 5.12
CA ALA A 117 11.44 21.10 5.24
C ALA A 117 10.77 21.95 4.13
N ASN A 118 10.14 21.33 3.13
CA ASN A 118 9.48 21.98 1.99
C ASN A 118 7.95 21.73 1.88
N TYR A 119 7.28 21.28 2.94
CA TYR A 119 5.82 21.05 2.91
C TYR A 119 5.05 22.30 3.41
N PRO A 120 3.99 22.73 2.73
CA PRO A 120 3.16 23.84 3.19
C PRO A 120 2.51 23.53 4.55
N GLU A 121 2.49 24.54 5.44
CA GLU A 121 1.84 24.48 6.75
C GLU A 121 0.40 23.96 6.64
N GLY A 122 0.09 22.89 7.39
CA GLY A 122 -1.23 22.24 7.37
C GLY A 122 -1.20 20.71 7.40
N TYR A 123 -0.03 20.08 7.21
CA TYR A 123 0.17 18.64 7.41
C TYR A 123 0.41 18.27 8.89
N GLU A 124 -0.50 18.70 9.77
CA GLU A 124 -0.57 18.21 11.14
C GLU A 124 -1.30 16.86 11.17
N SER A 125 -0.55 15.78 10.91
CA SER A 125 -0.68 14.49 11.61
C SER A 125 0.28 13.47 10.98
N ALA A 126 1.55 13.56 11.36
CA ALA A 126 2.55 12.55 11.02
C ALA A 126 2.37 11.24 11.83
N SER A 127 1.16 10.93 12.30
CA SER A 127 0.87 9.68 13.03
C SER A 127 0.56 8.49 12.11
N GLU A 128 0.38 8.70 10.80
CA GLU A 128 0.01 7.61 9.88
C GLU A 128 1.18 7.02 9.08
N PHE A 129 2.33 7.70 9.02
CA PHE A 129 3.54 7.20 8.34
C PHE A 129 4.58 6.58 9.28
N VAL A 130 4.26 6.47 10.57
CA VAL A 130 5.19 6.00 11.61
C VAL A 130 4.61 4.76 12.27
N ASN A 131 4.71 3.63 11.58
CA ASN A 131 5.13 2.42 12.29
C ASN A 131 6.66 2.44 12.32
N GLU A 132 7.25 3.41 13.01
CA GLU A 132 8.58 3.19 13.58
C GLU A 132 8.46 1.90 14.39
N PRO A 133 9.24 0.84 14.10
CA PRO A 133 9.32 -0.26 15.04
C PRO A 133 9.80 0.36 16.36
N LYS A 134 8.91 0.42 17.36
CA LYS A 134 9.19 1.05 18.65
C LYS A 134 10.57 0.59 19.14
N GLY A 135 11.46 1.56 19.38
CA GLY A 135 12.82 1.29 19.82
C GLY A 135 13.86 1.10 18.70
N LEU A 136 13.57 1.42 17.44
CA LEU A 136 14.52 1.35 16.32
C LEU A 136 15.88 2.01 16.63
N TYR A 137 15.86 3.29 17.02
CA TYR A 137 17.07 4.02 17.38
C TYR A 137 17.72 3.50 18.65
N GLU A 138 16.92 3.01 19.60
CA GLU A 138 17.44 2.41 20.85
C GLU A 138 18.16 1.08 20.59
N GLN A 139 17.65 0.27 19.66
CA GLN A 139 18.24 -0.99 19.23
C GLN A 139 19.52 -0.74 18.42
N LEU A 140 19.52 0.23 17.52
CA LEU A 140 20.71 0.66 16.79
C LEU A 140 21.78 1.22 17.73
N TYR A 141 21.40 2.09 18.66
CA TYR A 141 22.31 2.64 19.65
C TYR A 141 22.98 1.54 20.48
N LYS A 142 22.23 0.53 20.93
CA LYS A 142 22.78 -0.60 21.70
C LYS A 142 23.66 -1.53 20.86
N ALA A 143 23.33 -1.71 19.58
CA ALA A 143 24.01 -2.67 18.71
C ALA A 143 25.24 -2.08 17.98
N SER A 144 25.21 -0.79 17.61
CA SER A 144 26.33 -0.06 17.02
C SER A 144 26.13 1.46 17.17
N PRO A 145 26.68 2.06 18.24
CA PRO A 145 26.64 3.50 18.48
C PRO A 145 27.28 4.32 17.34
N GLU A 146 28.30 3.77 16.66
CA GLU A 146 29.03 4.44 15.59
C GLU A 146 28.15 4.67 14.36
N ILE A 147 27.29 3.70 14.03
CA ILE A 147 26.32 3.83 12.92
C ILE A 147 25.32 4.95 13.23
N LEU A 148 24.85 5.03 14.48
CA LEU A 148 23.92 6.07 14.88
C LEU A 148 24.56 7.46 14.79
N GLN A 149 25.79 7.61 15.25
CA GLN A 149 26.52 8.89 15.17
C GLN A 149 26.68 9.37 13.72
N GLU A 150 26.98 8.48 12.78
CA GLU A 150 27.10 8.87 11.38
C GLU A 150 25.74 9.22 10.75
N ILE A 151 24.66 8.53 11.15
CA ILE A 151 23.29 8.87 10.74
C ILE A 151 22.89 10.26 11.27
N GLU A 152 23.15 10.55 12.55
CA GLU A 152 22.86 11.84 13.16
C GLU A 152 23.65 12.98 12.49
N ARG A 153 24.94 12.74 12.22
CA ARG A 153 25.79 13.68 11.49
C ARG A 153 25.24 13.96 10.08
N TYR A 154 24.79 12.92 9.37
CA TYR A 154 24.19 13.08 8.05
C TYR A 154 22.83 13.80 8.11
N PHE A 155 22.01 13.54 9.12
CA PHE A 155 20.76 14.28 9.34
C PHE A 155 21.00 15.78 9.52
N GLN A 156 21.97 16.16 10.37
CA GLN A 156 22.35 17.57 10.56
C GLN A 156 22.80 18.22 9.24
N TYR A 157 23.64 17.52 8.47
CA TYR A 157 24.06 17.98 7.15
C TYR A 157 22.89 18.22 6.19
N LEU A 158 21.88 17.34 6.18
CA LEU A 158 20.69 17.52 5.34
C LEU A 158 19.89 18.77 5.75
N GLN A 159 19.74 19.01 7.06
CA GLN A 159 19.06 20.20 7.57
C GLN A 159 19.77 21.49 7.13
N GLU A 160 21.11 21.52 7.19
CA GLU A 160 21.92 22.65 6.75
C GLU A 160 21.79 22.89 5.23
N LYS A 161 21.87 21.85 4.40
CA LYS A 161 21.86 22.01 2.94
C LYS A 161 20.49 22.31 2.35
N GLU A 162 19.42 21.73 2.88
CA GLU A 162 18.06 21.96 2.37
C GLU A 162 17.46 23.28 2.89
N GLY A 163 17.90 23.76 4.06
CA GLY A 163 17.50 25.06 4.63
C GLY A 163 18.05 26.30 3.90
N HIS A 164 19.09 26.14 3.06
CA HIS A 164 19.68 27.24 2.29
C HIS A 164 19.05 27.49 0.91
N LYS A 165 17.98 26.77 0.55
CA LYS A 165 17.17 27.08 -0.63
C LYS A 165 16.00 28.00 -0.24
N THR A 166 16.30 29.28 0.03
CA THR A 166 15.31 30.36 0.11
C THR A 166 15.64 31.45 -0.90
#